data_AF-A0A2U1UXK5-F1
#
_entry.id   AF-A0A2U1UXK5-F1
#
_cell.length_a   1.000
_cell.length_b   1.000
_cell.length_c   1.000
_cell.angle_alpha   90.00
_cell.angle_beta   90.00
_cell.angle_gamma   90.00
#
_symmetry.space_group_name_H-M   'P 1'
#
loop_
_entity.id
_entity.type
_entity.pdbx_description
1 polymer ?
#
loop_
_entity_poly.entity_id
_entity_poly.type
_entity_poly.pdbx_seq_one_letter_code
_entity_poly.pdbx_strand_id
1 'polypeptide(L)'
;MTYAELAEALGHKLESAQRLAFRRKWPRQVGNDGLARVAVPVAAMEARQAKRAAPGAASDNPPGGSPGDAPVTTPVASPGVPEDVAALREDLARREGEMAGLRVALTMAERAADTARADALEARQEAREAQRMVQEAMARAAELERRAQEAERDAARLRGRGWLARLLGLE
;
A
#
# COMPACT_ATOMS: atom_id res chain seq x y z
N MET A 1 -7.20 1.53 -20.24
CA MET A 1 -7.88 2.78 -20.57
C MET A 1 -9.07 2.95 -19.64
N THR A 2 -9.25 4.10 -19.02
CA THR A 2 -10.39 4.37 -18.12
C THR A 2 -11.66 4.73 -18.91
N TYR A 3 -12.82 4.76 -18.26
CA TYR A 3 -14.06 5.20 -18.93
C TYR A 3 -14.00 6.67 -19.38
N ALA A 4 -13.26 7.52 -18.66
CA ALA A 4 -13.05 8.92 -19.02
C ALA A 4 -12.19 9.04 -20.28
N GLU A 5 -11.07 8.32 -20.33
CA GLU A 5 -10.23 8.23 -21.53
C GLU A 5 -11.00 7.64 -22.71
N LEU A 6 -11.92 6.68 -22.47
CA LEU A 6 -12.80 6.13 -23.49
C LEU A 6 -13.82 7.11 -24.02
N ALA A 7 -14.39 7.93 -23.15
CA ALA A 7 -15.32 8.98 -23.53
C ALA A 7 -14.61 10.03 -24.40
N GLU A 8 -13.41 10.45 -24.00
CA GLU A 8 -12.60 11.41 -24.73
C GLU A 8 -12.15 10.86 -26.09
N ALA A 9 -11.63 9.64 -26.13
CA ALA A 9 -11.12 9.04 -27.36
C ALA A 9 -12.22 8.72 -28.38
N LEU A 10 -13.48 8.54 -27.94
CA LEU A 10 -14.64 8.32 -28.81
C LEU A 10 -15.49 9.56 -29.06
N GLY A 11 -15.24 10.67 -28.37
CA GLY A 11 -16.05 11.89 -28.42
C GLY A 11 -17.46 11.68 -27.88
N HIS A 12 -17.64 10.81 -26.89
CA HIS A 12 -18.91 10.50 -26.27
C HIS A 12 -18.99 11.07 -24.85
N LYS A 13 -20.22 11.26 -24.34
CA LYS A 13 -20.42 11.51 -22.91
C LYS A 13 -20.00 10.29 -22.11
N LEU A 14 -19.50 10.49 -20.89
CA LEU A 14 -19.02 9.41 -20.00
C LEU A 14 -20.03 8.26 -19.86
N GLU A 15 -21.31 8.60 -19.67
CA GLU A 15 -22.40 7.62 -19.55
C GLU A 15 -22.62 6.80 -20.84
N SER A 16 -22.43 7.43 -22.00
CA SER A 16 -22.53 6.76 -23.30
C SER A 16 -21.34 5.80 -23.52
N ALA A 17 -20.14 6.19 -23.10
CA ALA A 17 -18.96 5.33 -23.13
C ALA A 17 -19.09 4.12 -22.19
N GLN A 18 -19.65 4.32 -20.99
CA GLN A 18 -19.97 3.23 -20.07
C GLN A 18 -20.99 2.25 -20.69
N ARG A 19 -22.14 2.76 -21.16
CA ARG A 19 -23.18 1.94 -21.81
C ARG A 19 -22.62 1.18 -23.03
N LEU A 20 -21.71 1.79 -23.79
CA LEU A 20 -21.05 1.16 -24.93
C LEU A 20 -20.16 -0.01 -24.49
N ALA A 21 -19.31 0.20 -23.48
CA ALA A 21 -18.45 -0.85 -22.94
C ALA A 21 -19.26 -2.02 -22.36
N PHE A 22 -20.36 -1.75 -21.65
CA PHE A 22 -21.29 -2.77 -21.15
C PHE A 22 -21.94 -3.55 -22.30
N ARG A 23 -22.49 -2.85 -23.30
CA ARG A 23 -23.15 -3.47 -24.46
C ARG A 23 -22.19 -4.33 -25.27
N ARG A 24 -20.93 -3.91 -25.40
CA ARG A 24 -19.88 -4.64 -26.13
C ARG A 24 -19.12 -5.65 -25.24
N LYS A 25 -19.52 -5.78 -23.98
CA LYS A 25 -18.92 -6.69 -22.98
C LYS A 25 -17.39 -6.60 -22.95
N TRP A 26 -16.85 -5.39 -23.02
CA TRP A 26 -15.41 -5.20 -22.99
C TRP A 26 -14.86 -5.55 -21.60
N PRO A 27 -13.74 -6.30 -21.52
CA PRO A 27 -13.21 -6.77 -20.24
C PRO A 27 -12.85 -5.58 -19.34
N ARG A 28 -13.37 -5.63 -18.11
CA ARG A 28 -13.13 -4.62 -17.07
C ARG A 28 -12.16 -5.17 -16.04
N GLN A 29 -11.10 -4.43 -15.76
CA GLN A 29 -10.15 -4.70 -14.71
C GLN A 29 -10.14 -3.52 -13.74
N VAL A 30 -10.31 -3.78 -12.45
CA VAL A 30 -10.12 -2.77 -11.42
C VAL A 30 -8.62 -2.67 -11.18
N GLY A 31 -8.05 -1.48 -11.37
CA GLY A 31 -6.65 -1.24 -11.08
C GLY A 31 -6.39 -1.10 -9.57
N ASN A 32 -5.12 -1.21 -9.17
CA ASN A 32 -4.69 -0.98 -7.77
C ASN A 32 -4.94 0.47 -7.29
N ASP A 33 -5.35 1.35 -8.20
CA ASP A 33 -5.76 2.75 -8.00
C ASP A 33 -7.27 2.89 -7.71
N GLY A 34 -8.01 1.77 -7.64
CA GLY A 34 -9.47 1.77 -7.45
C GLY A 34 -10.26 2.19 -8.69
N LEU A 35 -9.59 2.49 -9.81
CA LEU A 35 -10.23 2.90 -11.05
C LEU A 35 -10.51 1.69 -11.95
N ALA A 36 -11.72 1.65 -12.52
CA ALA A 36 -12.08 0.65 -13.50
C ALA A 36 -11.46 0.98 -14.86
N ARG A 37 -10.53 0.13 -15.29
CA ARG A 37 -9.91 0.14 -16.61
C ARG A 37 -10.67 -0.84 -17.52
N VAL A 38 -10.98 -0.39 -18.73
CA VAL A 38 -11.59 -1.20 -19.78
C VAL A 38 -10.51 -1.53 -20.81
N ALA A 39 -10.39 -2.82 -21.14
CA ALA A 39 -9.57 -3.29 -22.23
C ALA A 39 -10.38 -3.20 -23.53
N VAL A 40 -10.07 -2.19 -24.34
CA VAL A 40 -10.77 -1.85 -25.57
C VAL A 40 -10.01 -2.48 -26.75
N PRO A 41 -10.63 -3.33 -27.58
CA PRO A 41 -9.98 -3.86 -28.78
C PRO A 41 -9.59 -2.75 -29.76
N VAL A 42 -8.34 -2.78 -30.25
CA VAL A 42 -7.76 -1.76 -31.14
C VAL A 42 -8.61 -1.52 -32.39
N ALA A 43 -9.23 -2.58 -32.94
CA ALA A 43 -10.14 -2.49 -34.08
C ALA A 43 -11.35 -1.55 -33.86
N ALA A 44 -11.84 -1.40 -32.62
CA ALA A 44 -12.95 -0.49 -32.30
C ALA A 44 -12.52 0.99 -32.30
N MET A 45 -11.25 1.25 -31.99
CA MET A 45 -10.65 2.59 -32.05
C MET A 45 -10.35 2.99 -33.49
N GLU A 46 -9.80 2.07 -34.28
CA GLU A 46 -9.45 2.29 -35.69
C GLU A 46 -10.68 2.53 -36.58
N ALA A 47 -11.79 1.79 -36.38
CA ALA A 47 -13.01 1.98 -37.16
C ALA A 47 -13.63 3.39 -37.01
N ARG A 48 -13.45 4.04 -35.84
CA ARG A 48 -13.92 5.41 -35.60
C ARG A 48 -12.92 6.45 -36.06
N GLN A 49 -11.61 6.20 -35.89
CA GLN A 49 -10.57 7.07 -36.44
C GLN A 49 -10.63 7.11 -37.96
N ALA A 50 -10.88 5.96 -38.63
CA ALA A 50 -11.16 5.89 -40.06
C ALA A 50 -12.42 6.68 -40.45
N LYS A 51 -13.48 6.64 -39.62
CA LYS A 51 -14.70 7.44 -39.84
C LYS A 51 -14.47 8.95 -39.64
N ARG A 52 -13.51 9.35 -38.80
CA ARG A 52 -13.14 10.75 -38.55
C ARG A 52 -12.12 11.29 -39.56
N ALA A 53 -11.32 10.42 -40.17
CA ALA A 53 -10.32 10.76 -41.18
C ALA A 53 -10.89 10.85 -42.61
N ALA A 54 -12.13 10.38 -42.84
CA ALA A 54 -12.85 10.63 -44.08
C ALA A 54 -13.40 12.07 -44.09
N PRO A 55 -13.01 12.94 -45.03
CA PRO A 55 -13.58 14.28 -45.12
C PRO A 55 -14.97 14.17 -45.75
N GLY A 56 -16.03 14.38 -44.94
CA GLY A 56 -17.39 14.52 -45.45
C GLY A 56 -18.45 13.60 -44.86
N ALA A 57 -18.48 13.40 -43.53
CA ALA A 57 -19.64 12.81 -42.88
C ALA A 57 -20.06 13.68 -41.68
N ALA A 58 -21.01 14.57 -41.95
CA ALA A 58 -21.84 15.21 -40.94
C ALA A 58 -22.36 14.16 -39.95
N SER A 59 -22.39 14.54 -38.68
CA SER A 59 -22.97 13.73 -37.61
C SER A 59 -24.49 13.69 -37.78
N ASP A 60 -24.99 12.74 -38.56
CA ASP A 60 -26.40 12.32 -38.57
C ASP A 60 -26.79 11.78 -37.19
N ASN A 61 -27.40 12.64 -36.36
CA ASN A 61 -28.43 12.19 -35.43
C ASN A 61 -29.78 12.39 -36.15
N PRO A 62 -30.70 11.41 -36.16
CA PRO A 62 -32.02 11.61 -36.74
C PRO A 62 -32.83 12.58 -35.86
N PRO A 63 -33.36 13.69 -36.39
CA PRO A 63 -34.42 14.43 -35.74
C PRO A 63 -35.76 13.78 -36.09
N GLY A 64 -36.50 13.32 -35.08
CA GLY A 64 -37.94 13.11 -35.23
C GLY A 64 -38.58 14.47 -35.49
N GLY A 65 -39.04 14.68 -36.73
CA GLY A 65 -39.58 15.96 -37.19
C GLY A 65 -40.98 16.26 -36.66
N SER A 66 -41.19 17.53 -36.35
CA SER A 66 -42.44 18.25 -36.62
C SER A 66 -42.08 19.71 -36.95
N PRO A 67 -42.48 20.27 -38.11
CA PRO A 67 -42.04 21.60 -38.53
C PRO A 67 -43.02 22.67 -38.02
N GLY A 68 -42.49 23.72 -37.41
CA GLY A 68 -43.27 24.88 -36.97
C GLY A 68 -42.37 26.08 -36.70
N ASP A 69 -42.18 26.86 -37.76
CA ASP A 69 -41.91 28.29 -37.85
C ASP A 69 -40.85 29.03 -36.98
N ALA A 70 -40.14 29.90 -37.72
CA ALA A 70 -39.47 31.15 -37.36
C ALA A 70 -37.98 31.12 -36.89
N PRO A 71 -37.14 32.03 -37.46
CA PRO A 71 -35.73 32.15 -37.10
C PRO A 71 -35.56 33.12 -35.94
N VAL A 72 -34.87 32.69 -34.88
CA VAL A 72 -34.31 33.63 -33.89
C VAL A 72 -32.82 33.37 -33.82
N THR A 73 -32.06 34.27 -34.43
CA THR A 73 -30.65 34.48 -34.13
C THR A 73 -30.54 35.04 -32.71
N THR A 74 -30.29 34.18 -31.72
CA THR A 74 -29.73 34.61 -30.44
C THR A 74 -28.21 34.42 -30.48
N PRO A 75 -27.41 35.46 -30.20
CA PRO A 75 -26.02 35.24 -29.86
C PRO A 75 -26.01 34.57 -28.48
N VAL A 76 -25.61 33.31 -28.41
CA VAL A 76 -25.28 32.66 -27.13
C VAL A 76 -24.00 33.29 -26.63
N ALA A 77 -24.12 34.44 -25.97
CA ALA A 77 -23.18 34.83 -24.95
C ALA A 77 -23.36 33.81 -23.82
N SER A 78 -22.43 32.85 -23.67
CA SER A 78 -22.35 32.01 -22.48
C SER A 78 -21.78 32.85 -21.33
N PRO A 79 -22.60 33.31 -20.36
CA PRO A 79 -22.11 34.01 -19.19
C PRO A 79 -22.05 32.95 -18.07
N GLY A 80 -20.97 32.17 -18.03
CA GLY A 80 -20.86 31.07 -17.05
C GLY A 80 -19.46 30.50 -16.85
N VAL A 81 -18.57 30.66 -17.84
CA VAL A 81 -17.17 30.21 -17.75
C VAL A 81 -16.37 30.79 -16.56
N PRO A 82 -16.53 32.06 -16.12
CA PRO A 82 -15.66 32.59 -15.07
C PRO A 82 -15.97 32.04 -13.66
N GLU A 83 -17.21 31.64 -13.38
CA GLU A 83 -17.61 31.13 -12.06
C GLU A 83 -17.12 29.70 -11.82
N ASP A 84 -17.23 28.83 -12.86
CA ASP A 84 -16.68 27.47 -12.83
C ASP A 84 -15.16 27.47 -12.65
N VAL A 85 -14.46 28.41 -13.28
CA VAL A 85 -13.00 28.54 -13.16
C VAL A 85 -12.59 29.02 -11.77
N ALA A 86 -13.39 29.88 -11.12
CA ALA A 86 -13.13 30.30 -9.74
C ALA A 86 -13.30 29.12 -8.76
N ALA A 87 -14.39 28.36 -8.89
CA ALA A 87 -14.64 27.18 -8.07
C ALA A 87 -13.53 26.13 -8.23
N LEU A 88 -13.10 25.84 -9.47
CA LEU A 88 -12.00 24.90 -9.72
C LEU A 88 -10.66 25.36 -9.14
N ARG A 89 -10.38 26.67 -9.10
CA ARG A 89 -9.16 27.22 -8.48
C ARG A 89 -9.17 27.07 -6.97
N GLU A 90 -10.32 27.30 -6.33
CA GLU A 90 -10.48 27.09 -4.90
C GLU A 90 -10.32 25.59 -4.55
N ASP A 91 -10.92 24.73 -5.35
CA ASP A 91 -10.81 23.27 -5.22
C ASP A 91 -9.37 22.78 -5.40
N LEU A 92 -8.61 23.38 -6.32
CA LEU A 92 -7.19 23.10 -6.52
C LEU A 92 -6.37 23.57 -5.31
N ALA A 93 -6.58 24.80 -4.85
CA ALA A 93 -5.89 25.35 -3.69
C ALA A 93 -6.14 24.51 -2.43
N ARG A 94 -7.38 24.04 -2.23
CA ARG A 94 -7.72 23.12 -1.13
C ARG A 94 -6.95 21.81 -1.24
N ARG A 95 -6.96 21.17 -2.41
CA ARG A 95 -6.23 19.91 -2.64
C ARG A 95 -4.71 20.07 -2.51
N GLU A 96 -4.16 21.19 -2.96
CA GLU A 96 -2.74 21.51 -2.80
C GLU A 96 -2.39 21.68 -1.31
N GLY A 97 -3.26 22.33 -0.54
CA GLY A 97 -3.14 22.42 0.92
C GLY A 97 -3.20 21.06 1.61
N GLU A 98 -4.15 20.21 1.23
CA GLU A 98 -4.25 18.82 1.72
C GLU A 98 -2.98 18.02 1.39
N MET A 99 -2.48 18.11 0.15
CA MET A 99 -1.25 17.44 -0.28
C MET A 99 -0.01 17.96 0.48
N ALA A 100 0.08 19.26 0.73
CA ALA A 100 1.14 19.84 1.54
C ALA A 100 1.09 19.31 2.98
N GLY A 101 -0.10 19.26 3.58
CA GLY A 101 -0.31 18.69 4.92
C GLY A 101 0.07 17.21 4.99
N LEU A 102 -0.37 16.41 4.02
CA LEU A 102 -0.05 14.98 3.95
C LEU A 102 1.45 14.73 3.78
N ARG A 103 2.14 15.54 2.98
CA ARG A 103 3.61 15.44 2.84
C ARG A 103 4.32 15.72 4.15
N VAL A 104 3.92 16.77 4.89
CA VAL A 104 4.49 17.05 6.20
C VAL A 104 4.22 15.90 7.17
N ALA A 105 2.99 15.41 7.23
CA ALA A 105 2.61 14.27 8.08
C ALA A 105 3.43 13.02 7.75
N LEU A 106 3.66 12.72 6.46
CA LEU A 106 4.50 11.60 6.03
C LEU A 106 5.93 11.76 6.53
N THR A 107 6.55 12.93 6.37
CA THR A 107 7.94 13.14 6.84
C THR A 107 8.06 13.00 8.36
N MET A 108 7.04 13.40 9.11
CA MET A 108 7.00 13.23 10.56
C MET A 108 6.82 11.76 10.94
N ALA A 109 5.95 11.03 10.23
CA ALA A 109 5.75 9.60 10.44
C ALA A 109 7.00 8.78 10.09
N GLU A 110 7.71 9.12 9.02
CA GLU A 110 8.98 8.49 8.64
C GLU A 110 10.04 8.68 9.73
N ARG A 111 10.21 9.91 10.23
CA ARG A 111 11.14 10.18 11.34
C ARG A 111 10.78 9.41 12.59
N ALA A 112 9.48 9.37 12.96
CA ALA A 112 9.02 8.61 14.11
C ALA A 112 9.22 7.09 13.94
N ALA A 113 9.07 6.58 12.71
CA ALA A 113 9.34 5.18 12.40
C ALA A 113 10.83 4.86 12.50
N ASP A 114 11.71 5.75 12.04
CA ASP A 114 13.15 5.57 12.11
C ASP A 114 13.67 5.62 13.55
N THR A 115 13.16 6.53 14.38
CA THR A 115 13.47 6.53 15.82
C THR A 115 12.98 5.25 16.49
N ALA A 116 11.74 4.83 16.24
CA ALA A 116 11.21 3.60 16.81
C ALA A 116 11.98 2.34 16.37
N ARG A 117 12.50 2.32 15.13
CA ARG A 117 13.37 1.23 14.64
C ARG A 117 14.72 1.23 15.35
N ALA A 118 15.32 2.39 15.59
CA ALA A 118 16.57 2.52 16.32
C ALA A 118 16.42 2.01 17.76
N ASP A 119 15.40 2.48 18.47
CA ASP A 119 15.09 2.06 19.85
C ASP A 119 14.84 0.55 19.93
N ALA A 120 14.11 -0.01 18.95
CA ALA A 120 13.85 -1.44 18.90
C ALA A 120 15.11 -2.29 18.63
N LEU A 121 16.08 -1.76 17.88
CA LEU A 121 17.35 -2.44 17.65
C LEU A 121 18.22 -2.41 18.92
N GLU A 122 18.29 -1.27 19.61
CA GLU A 122 19.01 -1.11 20.88
C GLU A 122 18.43 -2.05 21.95
N ALA A 123 17.11 -2.04 22.16
CA ALA A 123 16.46 -2.94 23.11
C ALA A 123 16.70 -4.43 22.78
N ARG A 124 16.80 -4.80 21.50
CA ARG A 124 17.15 -6.17 21.09
C ARG A 124 18.61 -6.51 21.39
N GLN A 125 19.52 -5.55 21.28
CA GLN A 125 20.93 -5.74 21.65
C GLN A 125 21.06 -5.95 23.16
N GLU A 126 20.45 -5.07 23.95
CA GLU A 126 20.42 -5.18 25.41
C GLU A 126 19.82 -6.52 25.87
N ALA A 127 18.71 -6.95 25.26
CA ALA A 127 18.08 -8.23 25.59
C ALA A 127 19.01 -9.42 25.29
N ARG A 128 19.78 -9.38 24.20
CA ARG A 128 20.75 -10.43 23.86
C ARG A 128 21.93 -10.44 24.84
N GLU A 129 22.40 -9.26 25.25
CA GLU A 129 23.49 -9.14 26.23
C GLU A 129 23.03 -9.62 27.60
N ALA A 130 21.83 -9.24 28.05
CA ALA A 130 21.23 -9.75 29.26
C ALA A 130 21.08 -11.29 29.23
N GLN A 131 20.62 -11.85 28.11
CA GLN A 131 20.56 -13.29 27.92
C GLN A 131 21.94 -13.96 28.01
N ARG A 132 22.98 -13.37 27.42
CA ARG A 132 24.36 -13.88 27.53
C ARG A 132 24.84 -13.87 28.98
N MET A 133 24.61 -12.77 29.70
CA MET A 133 24.98 -12.67 31.12
C MET A 133 24.26 -13.73 31.97
N VAL A 134 22.96 -13.97 31.71
CA VAL A 134 22.19 -15.02 32.39
C VAL A 134 22.75 -16.40 32.07
N GLN A 135 23.06 -16.69 30.80
CA GLN A 135 23.65 -17.97 30.39
C GLN A 135 25.02 -18.20 31.02
N GLU A 136 25.87 -17.17 31.07
CA GLU A 136 27.17 -17.23 31.74
C GLU A 136 27.01 -17.46 33.25
N ALA A 137 26.06 -16.78 33.89
CA ALA A 137 25.76 -16.97 35.31
C ALA A 137 25.27 -18.41 35.58
N MET A 138 24.38 -18.93 34.74
CA MET A 138 23.91 -20.32 34.82
C MET A 138 25.05 -21.32 34.62
N ALA A 139 25.93 -21.09 33.64
CA ALA A 139 27.08 -21.95 33.39
C ALA A 139 28.05 -21.96 34.60
N ARG A 140 28.31 -20.80 35.20
CA ARG A 140 29.13 -20.68 36.42
C ARG A 140 28.46 -21.39 37.60
N ALA A 141 27.15 -21.25 37.78
CA ALA A 141 26.41 -21.95 38.84
C ALA A 141 26.50 -23.47 38.66
N ALA A 142 26.30 -23.97 37.44
CA ALA A 142 26.40 -25.41 37.14
C ALA A 142 27.82 -25.97 37.30
N GLU A 143 28.85 -25.15 37.07
CA GLU A 143 30.25 -25.52 37.35
C GLU A 143 30.52 -25.61 38.86
N LEU A 144 30.04 -24.64 39.63
CA LEU A 144 30.16 -24.67 41.10
C LEU A 144 29.44 -25.87 41.70
N GLU A 145 28.24 -26.20 41.20
CA GLU A 145 27.49 -27.37 41.65
C GLU A 145 28.25 -28.67 41.35
N ARG A 146 28.82 -28.81 40.14
CA ARG A 146 29.65 -29.96 39.79
C ARG A 146 30.86 -30.12 40.72
N ARG A 147 31.57 -29.03 41.01
CA ARG A 147 32.70 -29.06 41.95
C ARG A 147 32.28 -29.44 43.35
N ALA A 148 31.13 -28.96 43.82
CA ALA A 148 30.58 -29.34 45.12
C ALA A 148 30.27 -30.85 45.17
N GLN A 149 29.61 -31.39 44.13
CA GLN A 149 29.32 -32.83 44.03
C GLN A 149 30.60 -33.69 43.98
N GLU A 150 31.62 -33.26 43.25
CA GLU A 150 32.92 -33.94 43.20
C GLU A 150 33.61 -33.95 44.57
N ALA A 151 33.65 -32.79 45.24
CA ALA A 151 34.21 -32.68 46.60
C ALA A 151 33.45 -33.56 47.60
N GLU A 152 32.12 -33.64 47.52
CA GLU A 152 31.31 -34.53 48.35
C GLU A 152 31.63 -36.01 48.08
N ARG A 153 31.77 -36.41 46.82
CA ARG A 153 32.16 -37.77 46.43
C ARG A 153 33.54 -38.12 46.94
N ASP A 154 34.50 -37.20 46.84
CA ASP A 154 35.85 -37.41 47.34
C ASP A 154 35.88 -37.52 48.87
N ALA A 155 35.15 -36.67 49.57
CA ALA A 155 34.99 -36.76 51.01
C ALA A 155 34.33 -38.10 51.42
N ALA A 156 33.32 -38.58 50.67
CA ALA A 156 32.71 -39.87 50.89
C ALA A 156 33.69 -41.04 50.65
N ARG A 157 34.50 -40.98 49.58
CA ARG A 157 35.55 -41.96 49.28
C ARG A 157 36.57 -42.07 50.41
N LEU A 158 37.04 -40.94 50.94
CA LEU A 158 38.00 -40.89 52.05
C LEU A 158 37.39 -41.43 53.34
N ARG A 159 36.15 -41.06 53.67
CA ARG A 159 35.43 -41.61 54.84
C ARG A 159 35.27 -43.14 54.76
N GLY A 160 34.92 -43.66 53.59
CA GLY A 160 34.80 -45.11 53.36
C GLY A 160 36.13 -45.85 53.54
N ARG A 161 37.25 -45.27 53.07
CA ARG A 161 38.60 -45.83 53.27
C ARG A 161 39.03 -45.85 54.74
N GLY A 162 38.76 -44.78 55.49
CA GLY A 162 39.07 -44.74 56.93
C GLY A 162 38.27 -45.76 57.74
N TRP A 163 37.01 -46.00 57.36
CA TRP A 163 36.20 -47.07 57.97
C TRP A 163 36.77 -48.46 57.67
N LEU A 164 37.18 -48.73 56.43
CA LEU A 164 37.82 -50.00 56.05
C LEU A 164 39.16 -50.23 56.76
N ALA A 165 39.98 -49.19 56.93
CA ALA A 165 41.25 -49.26 57.66
C ALA A 165 41.04 -49.66 59.14
N ARG A 166 40.02 -49.08 59.80
CA ARG A 166 39.63 -49.48 61.16
C ARG A 166 39.09 -50.91 61.24
N LEU A 167 38.31 -51.34 60.25
CA LEU A 167 37.70 -52.68 60.25
C LEU A 167 38.72 -53.79 60.02
N LEU A 168 39.80 -53.49 59.30
CA LEU A 168 40.92 -54.42 59.05
C LEU A 168 42.00 -54.38 60.14
N GLY A 169 41.86 -53.55 61.18
CA GLY A 169 42.80 -53.49 62.30
C GLY A 169 44.20 -53.00 61.93
N LEU A 170 44.32 -52.14 60.91
CA LEU A 170 45.59 -51.62 60.40
C LEU A 170 46.02 -50.27 61.03
N GLU A 171 45.45 -49.88 62.17
CA GLU A 171 45.90 -48.69 62.93
C GLU A 171 47.07 -49.00 63.87
#